data_AF-A0A812YH08-F1
#
_entry.id   AF-A0A812YH08-F1
#
_cell.length_a   1.000
_cell.length_b   1.000
_cell.length_c   1.000
_cell.angle_alpha   90.00
_cell.angle_beta   90.00
_cell.angle_gamma   90.00
#
_symmetry.space_group_name_H-M   'P 1'
#
loop_
_entity.id
_entity.type
_entity.pdbx_description
1 polymer ?
#
loop_
_entity_poly.entity_id
_entity_poly.type
_entity_poly.pdbx_seq_one_letter_code
_entity_poly.pdbx_strand_id
1 'polypeptide(L)'
;MDGALILSNEQAALVKQINAFLGINKAEIRGVWLSLEATMQIPRARGTSFQNYAFSQISYGRYCLLLWTYAARAAIAGWLLVAGVLWLARTTSITELMLNAVALNAILDVDEFLFSCLTPIKIQHVIQTLDPIQVKYSRRRSQCETVAHFTFISAVVLLAYFLLVGPLTDTMLEVKRELCGGNQSFVVTYNRDTQLTYGLVTNKAAARNDGQLSTSELAVKRHIDIRGEMTPGEVSDYILFAPSRRSFEEDRTRSMSGEASNWPFCIETKLLTEGALLNGDANLQPAAEVMLRNAGLALGYDLVSDCAQLSHMCDRPNAGLLRLVCGETCGCTDAVSSPFYKVPAQGCSQACLQDAEEKLANLTCENNETGRNWDTFWNTYETALTGYYGEEVTQTSLWYMVNATVQGMLSHGCGYLEVEPQDFVTGVNWCEGMPDLFKPLAQICPQTCGCDGFAAEELPSYCPPRCGA
;
A
#
# COMPACT_ATOMS: atom_id res chain seq x y z
N MET A 1 -22.39 -31.80 36.74
CA MET A 1 -21.06 -31.60 36.14
C MET A 1 -20.40 -30.48 36.92
N ASP A 2 -19.71 -30.89 37.98
CA ASP A 2 -19.00 -30.02 38.93
C ASP A 2 -17.66 -29.61 38.31
N GLY A 3 -17.63 -28.42 37.71
CA GLY A 3 -16.41 -27.76 37.23
C GLY A 3 -15.95 -26.71 38.23
N ALA A 4 -15.66 -27.13 39.46
CA ALA A 4 -15.14 -26.24 40.50
C ALA A 4 -13.64 -26.49 40.71
N LEU A 5 -12.87 -25.40 40.57
CA LEU A 5 -11.54 -25.17 41.14
C LEU A 5 -10.45 -26.21 40.86
N ILE A 6 -9.80 -26.06 39.71
CA ILE A 6 -8.33 -26.20 39.64
C ILE A 6 -7.79 -24.89 39.07
N LEU A 7 -7.77 -23.83 39.89
CA LEU A 7 -6.83 -22.75 39.67
C LEU A 7 -5.45 -23.35 39.96
N SER A 8 -4.69 -23.62 38.90
CA SER A 8 -3.33 -24.12 38.96
C SER A 8 -2.49 -23.32 39.97
N ASN A 9 -1.64 -24.00 40.73
CA ASN A 9 -0.64 -23.35 41.60
C ASN A 9 0.21 -22.31 40.84
N GLU A 10 0.35 -22.44 39.52
CA GLU A 10 0.99 -21.42 38.68
C GLU A 10 0.13 -20.17 38.50
N GLN A 11 -1.19 -20.28 38.33
CA GLN A 11 -2.05 -19.10 38.32
C GLN A 11 -2.12 -18.43 39.70
N ALA A 12 -2.10 -19.21 40.78
CA ALA A 12 -2.01 -18.65 42.14
C ALA A 12 -0.65 -17.97 42.38
N ALA A 13 0.46 -18.52 41.89
CA ALA A 13 1.78 -17.91 41.93
C ALA A 13 1.87 -16.66 41.05
N LEU A 14 1.26 -16.69 39.86
CA LEU A 14 1.14 -15.55 38.96
C LEU A 14 0.29 -14.45 39.58
N VAL A 15 -0.83 -14.76 40.23
CA VAL A 15 -1.65 -13.79 40.97
C VAL A 15 -0.89 -13.24 42.19
N LYS A 16 -0.05 -14.05 42.85
CA LYS A 16 0.81 -13.60 43.95
C LYS A 16 1.94 -12.68 43.45
N GLN A 17 2.54 -12.99 42.30
CA GLN A 17 3.51 -12.14 41.60
C GLN A 17 2.85 -10.87 41.07
N ILE A 18 1.65 -10.94 40.52
CA ILE A 18 0.86 -9.78 40.07
C ILE A 18 0.44 -8.92 41.26
N ASN A 19 0.10 -9.52 42.42
CA ASN A 19 -0.20 -8.76 43.63
C ASN A 19 1.07 -8.15 44.28
N ALA A 20 2.23 -8.81 44.18
CA ALA A 20 3.51 -8.22 44.57
C ALA A 20 3.90 -7.08 43.60
N PHE A 21 3.69 -7.28 42.30
CA PHE A 21 3.93 -6.34 41.20
C PHE A 21 3.03 -5.10 41.27
N LEU A 22 1.72 -5.27 41.52
CA LEU A 22 0.76 -4.18 41.76
C LEU A 22 0.91 -3.57 43.17
N GLY A 23 1.61 -4.24 44.08
CA GLY A 23 1.87 -3.79 45.46
C GLY A 23 2.86 -2.65 45.55
N ILE A 24 3.73 -2.49 44.54
CA ILE A 24 4.83 -1.50 44.53
C ILE A 24 4.30 -0.06 44.36
N ASN A 25 3.23 0.15 43.57
CA ASN A 25 2.68 1.50 43.37
C ASN A 25 1.71 1.97 44.46
N LYS A 26 1.07 1.05 45.20
CA LYS A 26 0.19 1.43 46.33
C LYS A 26 0.99 1.95 47.52
N ALA A 27 2.26 1.54 47.64
CA ALA A 27 3.14 1.96 48.73
C ALA A 27 3.72 3.36 48.53
N GLU A 28 4.03 3.76 47.28
CA GLU A 28 4.68 5.05 46.97
C GLU A 28 3.76 6.25 47.24
N ILE A 29 2.60 6.36 46.58
CA ILE A 29 1.70 7.52 46.75
C ILE A 29 1.19 7.60 48.19
N ARG A 30 0.82 6.44 48.77
CA ARG A 30 0.43 6.37 50.17
C ARG A 30 1.59 6.74 51.08
N GLY A 31 2.80 6.30 50.77
CA GLY A 31 4.02 6.63 51.51
C GLY A 31 4.35 8.11 51.46
N VAL A 32 4.21 8.77 50.31
CA VAL A 32 4.35 10.22 50.15
C VAL A 32 3.31 10.95 51.00
N TRP A 33 2.06 10.50 50.97
CA TRP A 33 0.98 11.09 51.77
C TRP A 33 1.19 10.93 53.28
N LEU A 34 1.56 9.72 53.72
CA LEU A 34 1.86 9.44 55.12
C LEU A 34 3.11 10.20 55.61
N SER A 35 4.13 10.33 54.77
CA SER A 35 5.34 11.12 55.07
C SER A 35 5.04 12.61 55.15
N LEU A 36 4.20 13.11 54.24
CA LEU A 36 3.71 14.48 54.25
C LEU A 36 2.92 14.77 55.53
N GLU A 37 2.00 13.86 55.88
CA GLU A 37 1.20 13.95 57.11
C GLU A 37 2.08 13.93 58.36
N ALA A 38 3.03 13.00 58.45
CA ALA A 38 3.96 12.91 59.57
C ALA A 38 4.77 14.21 59.70
N THR A 39 5.21 14.78 58.58
CA THR A 39 5.96 16.05 58.53
C THR A 39 5.09 17.24 58.95
N MET A 40 3.80 17.24 58.60
CA MET A 40 2.84 18.28 59.01
C MET A 40 2.58 18.29 60.52
N GLN A 41 2.78 17.17 61.23
CA GLN A 41 2.60 17.06 62.68
C GLN A 41 3.80 17.60 63.48
N ILE A 42 4.97 17.81 62.86
CA ILE A 42 6.16 18.31 63.54
C ILE A 42 6.04 19.83 63.78
N PRO A 43 6.21 20.33 65.02
CA PRO A 43 6.10 21.75 65.32
C PRO A 43 7.22 22.55 64.64
N ARG A 44 6.88 23.75 64.16
CA ARG A 44 7.76 24.62 63.37
C ARG A 44 8.40 25.68 64.25
N ALA A 45 9.72 25.86 64.13
CA ALA A 45 10.49 26.87 64.85
C ALA A 45 11.49 27.60 63.92
N ARG A 46 12.25 28.57 64.44
CA ARG A 46 13.30 29.26 63.64
C ARG A 46 14.52 28.37 63.38
N GLY A 47 14.86 27.49 64.33
CA GLY A 47 15.96 26.52 64.21
C GLY A 47 15.44 25.07 64.24
N THR A 48 16.22 24.15 63.69
CA THR A 48 15.97 22.71 63.88
C THR A 48 16.60 22.23 65.18
N SER A 49 15.83 21.55 66.02
CA SER A 49 16.34 20.92 67.25
C SER A 49 16.13 19.41 67.20
N PHE A 50 17.23 18.68 67.37
CA PHE A 50 17.28 17.22 67.38
C PHE A 50 17.71 16.77 68.78
N GLN A 51 16.83 16.08 69.50
CA GLN A 51 17.08 15.62 70.87
C GLN A 51 16.59 14.18 71.01
N ASN A 52 17.38 13.33 71.67
CA ASN A 52 17.03 11.94 71.94
C ASN A 52 16.61 11.14 70.70
N TYR A 53 17.37 11.24 69.60
CA TYR A 53 17.09 10.55 68.34
C TYR A 53 15.73 10.91 67.68
N ALA A 54 15.07 11.97 68.14
CA ALA A 54 13.80 12.47 67.60
C ALA A 54 13.87 13.96 67.20
N PHE A 55 13.09 14.34 66.20
CA PHE A 55 12.93 15.74 65.79
C PHE A 55 11.94 16.44 66.72
N SER A 56 12.44 17.29 67.62
CA SER A 56 11.59 18.09 68.51
C SER A 56 10.94 19.25 67.75
N GLN A 57 11.70 19.95 66.89
CA GLN A 57 11.23 21.08 66.10
C GLN A 57 11.95 21.18 64.76
N ILE A 58 11.24 21.58 63.69
CA ILE A 58 11.80 21.79 62.35
C ILE A 58 11.82 23.27 61.94
N SER A 59 12.85 23.72 61.23
CA SER A 59 12.92 25.08 60.71
C SER A 59 12.00 25.27 59.50
N TYR A 60 11.43 26.47 59.35
CA TYR A 60 10.54 26.79 58.21
C TYR A 60 11.17 26.51 56.84
N GLY A 61 12.46 26.84 56.67
CA GLY A 61 13.16 26.58 55.40
C GLY A 61 13.24 25.08 55.06
N ARG A 62 13.60 24.24 56.04
CA ARG A 62 13.66 22.78 55.83
C ARG A 62 12.28 22.17 55.64
N TYR A 63 11.27 22.66 56.37
CA TYR A 63 9.88 22.23 56.18
C TYR A 63 9.39 22.54 54.77
N CYS A 64 9.63 23.75 54.25
CA CYS A 64 9.28 24.10 52.88
C CYS A 64 10.03 23.25 51.85
N LEU A 65 11.33 22.99 52.07
CA LEU A 65 12.11 22.11 51.20
C LEU A 65 11.54 20.69 51.17
N LEU A 66 11.21 20.11 52.34
CA LEU A 66 10.59 18.79 52.42
C LEU A 66 9.24 18.74 51.71
N LEU A 67 8.38 19.74 51.94
CA LEU A 67 7.09 19.86 51.25
C LEU A 67 7.27 19.93 49.74
N TRP A 68 8.24 20.71 49.27
CA TRP A 68 8.57 20.83 47.85
C TRP A 68 9.08 19.50 47.28
N THR A 69 9.94 18.77 48.00
CA THR A 69 10.41 17.46 47.55
C THR A 69 9.28 16.43 47.46
N TYR A 70 8.31 16.44 48.39
CA TYR A 70 7.13 15.58 48.31
C TYR A 70 6.22 15.96 47.15
N ALA A 71 6.01 17.26 46.90
CA ALA A 71 5.25 17.73 45.76
C ALA A 71 5.92 17.35 44.43
N ALA A 72 7.24 17.48 44.33
CA ALA A 72 8.02 17.08 43.15
C ALA A 72 7.92 15.57 42.92
N ARG A 73 8.06 14.74 43.97
CA ARG A 73 7.85 13.27 43.86
C ARG A 73 6.46 12.92 43.38
N ALA A 74 5.42 13.53 43.95
CA ALA A 74 4.04 13.29 43.53
C ALA A 74 3.79 13.73 42.07
N ALA A 75 4.37 14.85 41.65
CA ALA A 75 4.28 15.33 40.27
C ALA A 75 4.98 14.38 39.29
N ILE A 76 6.19 13.91 39.61
CA ILE A 76 6.92 12.92 38.81
C ILE A 76 6.11 11.61 38.73
N ALA A 77 5.60 11.10 39.85
CA ALA A 77 4.78 9.90 39.87
C ALA A 77 3.50 10.05 39.03
N GLY A 78 2.83 11.19 39.12
CA GLY A 78 1.67 11.50 38.29
C GLY A 78 1.99 11.57 36.80
N TRP A 79 3.12 12.20 36.45
CA TRP A 79 3.59 12.25 35.06
C TRP A 79 3.93 10.87 34.53
N LEU A 80 4.65 10.05 35.30
CA LEU A 80 4.98 8.66 34.95
C LEU A 80 3.72 7.80 34.80
N LEU A 81 2.70 8.01 35.62
CA LEU A 81 1.41 7.32 35.49
C LEU A 81 0.74 7.67 34.16
N VAL A 82 0.64 8.96 33.82
CA VAL A 82 0.04 9.41 32.54
C VAL A 82 0.86 8.92 31.35
N ALA A 83 2.18 9.06 31.40
CA ALA A 83 3.08 8.59 30.36
C ALA A 83 2.97 7.07 30.19
N GLY A 84 2.93 6.30 31.28
CA GLY A 84 2.75 4.85 31.27
C GLY A 84 1.40 4.43 30.67
N VAL A 85 0.30 5.11 31.02
CA VAL A 85 -1.03 4.85 30.43
C VAL A 85 -1.03 5.13 28.92
N LEU A 86 -0.49 6.27 28.49
CA LEU A 86 -0.37 6.63 27.07
C LEU A 86 0.51 5.64 26.31
N TRP A 87 1.61 5.22 26.93
CA TRP A 87 2.56 4.28 26.37
C TRP A 87 1.91 2.89 26.20
N LEU A 88 1.26 2.37 27.24
CA LEU A 88 0.51 1.11 27.20
C LEU A 88 -0.60 1.12 26.14
N ALA A 89 -1.31 2.24 26.00
CA ALA A 89 -2.36 2.38 25.01
C ALA A 89 -1.83 2.38 23.56
N ARG A 90 -0.57 2.74 23.32
CA ARG A 90 0.01 2.75 21.96
C ARG A 90 0.62 1.42 21.55
N THR A 91 0.89 0.53 22.48
CA THR A 91 1.48 -0.78 22.17
C THR A 91 0.39 -1.74 21.68
N THR A 92 0.42 -2.07 20.38
CA THR A 92 -0.57 -2.95 19.73
C THR A 92 -0.22 -4.45 19.88
N SER A 93 1.01 -4.76 20.29
CA SER A 93 1.51 -6.14 20.44
C SER A 93 1.62 -6.57 21.90
N ILE A 94 1.04 -7.73 22.23
CA ILE A 94 1.11 -8.34 23.57
C ILE A 94 2.55 -8.72 23.96
N THR A 95 3.37 -9.14 22.99
CA THR A 95 4.76 -9.52 23.25
C THR A 95 5.62 -8.30 23.62
N GLU A 96 5.37 -7.17 22.95
CA GLU A 96 6.03 -5.90 23.27
C GLU A 96 5.59 -5.38 24.63
N LEU A 97 4.30 -5.50 24.97
CA LEU A 97 3.81 -5.14 26.31
C LEU A 97 4.55 -5.91 27.42
N MET A 98 4.74 -7.22 27.24
CA MET A 98 5.42 -8.05 28.23
C MET A 98 6.90 -7.69 28.35
N LEU A 99 7.62 -7.55 27.23
CA LEU A 99 9.04 -7.20 27.22
C LEU A 99 9.31 -5.86 27.90
N ASN A 100 8.49 -4.86 27.60
CA ASN A 100 8.66 -3.53 28.17
C ASN A 100 8.27 -3.46 29.64
N ALA A 101 7.27 -4.23 30.09
CA ALA A 101 6.95 -4.34 31.51
C ALA A 101 8.12 -4.95 32.31
N VAL A 102 8.78 -5.97 31.76
CA VAL A 102 9.99 -6.57 32.37
C VAL A 102 11.15 -5.56 32.40
N ALA A 103 11.39 -4.82 31.30
CA ALA A 103 12.43 -3.80 31.25
C ALA A 103 12.19 -2.65 32.24
N LEU A 104 10.95 -2.21 32.39
CA LEU A 104 10.57 -1.18 33.35
C LEU A 104 10.82 -1.65 34.79
N ASN A 105 10.52 -2.91 35.11
CA ASN A 105 10.82 -3.47 36.42
C ASN A 105 12.32 -3.47 36.70
N ALA A 106 13.14 -3.87 35.73
CA ALA A 106 14.59 -3.86 35.86
C ALA A 106 15.13 -2.43 36.13
N ILE A 107 14.57 -1.40 35.50
CA ILE A 107 14.98 -0.01 35.73
C ILE A 107 14.61 0.46 37.14
N LEU A 108 13.43 0.09 37.65
CA LEU A 108 13.01 0.42 39.01
C LEU A 108 13.89 -0.25 40.06
N ASP A 109 14.26 -1.52 39.86
CA ASP A 109 15.18 -2.23 40.76
C ASP A 109 16.57 -1.56 40.76
N VAL A 110 17.04 -1.07 39.60
CA VAL A 110 18.30 -0.33 39.49
C VAL A 110 18.28 0.98 40.27
N ASP A 111 17.17 1.71 40.32
CA ASP A 111 17.06 2.92 41.14
C ASP A 111 17.21 2.62 42.64
N GLU A 112 16.61 1.51 43.12
CA GLU A 112 16.77 1.07 44.51
C GLU A 112 18.23 0.70 44.83
N PHE A 113 18.91 0.01 43.90
CA PHE A 113 20.33 -0.29 44.04
C PHE A 113 21.19 0.97 44.03
N LEU A 114 20.93 1.92 43.13
CA LEU A 114 21.64 3.19 43.07
C LEU A 114 21.44 3.99 44.36
N PHE A 115 20.23 4.07 44.89
CA PHE A 115 19.95 4.72 46.16
C PHE A 115 20.74 4.06 47.32
N SER A 116 20.76 2.73 47.36
CA SER A 116 21.48 1.96 48.37
C SER A 116 23.00 2.16 48.30
N CYS A 117 23.55 2.26 47.10
CA CYS A 117 24.98 2.49 46.86
C CYS A 117 25.40 3.95 47.12
N LEU A 118 24.55 4.92 46.75
CA LEU A 118 24.87 6.35 46.85
C LEU A 118 24.63 6.92 48.25
N THR A 119 23.84 6.26 49.08
CA THR A 119 23.60 6.70 50.47
C THR A 119 24.78 6.30 51.37
N PRO A 120 25.53 7.26 51.96
CA PRO A 120 26.65 6.94 52.84
C PRO A 120 26.25 6.06 54.03
N ILE A 121 27.08 5.07 54.37
CA ILE A 121 26.84 4.12 55.49
C ILE A 121 26.51 4.84 56.80
N LYS A 122 27.13 6.01 57.05
CA LYS A 122 26.84 6.84 58.23
C LYS A 122 25.38 7.32 58.26
N ILE A 123 24.82 7.70 57.12
CA ILE A 123 23.42 8.12 57.00
C ILE A 123 22.50 6.92 57.18
N GLN A 124 22.87 5.75 56.63
CA GLN A 124 22.09 4.52 56.81
C GLN A 124 21.99 4.14 58.30
N HIS A 125 23.10 4.18 59.06
CA HIS A 125 23.08 3.94 60.50
C HIS A 125 22.28 4.99 61.28
N VAL A 126 22.35 6.26 60.88
CA VAL A 126 21.52 7.31 61.48
C VAL A 126 20.04 7.03 61.22
N ILE A 127 19.65 6.70 59.98
CA ILE A 127 18.26 6.38 59.62
C ILE A 127 17.75 5.17 60.42
N GLN A 128 18.57 4.12 60.59
CA GLN A 128 18.21 2.93 61.36
C GLN A 128 18.05 3.18 62.87
N THR A 129 18.66 4.26 63.39
CA THR A 129 18.60 4.62 64.82
C THR A 129 17.59 5.73 65.13
N LEU A 130 16.87 6.24 64.12
CA LEU A 130 15.80 7.22 64.32
C LEU A 130 14.58 6.55 64.97
N ASP A 131 14.06 7.18 66.03
CA ASP A 131 12.81 6.74 66.63
C ASP A 131 11.64 6.93 65.65
N PRO A 132 10.76 5.93 65.48
CA PRO A 132 9.63 6.03 64.56
C PRO A 132 8.66 7.13 64.99
N ILE A 133 8.27 7.98 64.04
CA ILE A 133 7.29 9.05 64.29
C ILE A 133 5.93 8.41 64.58
N GLN A 134 5.45 8.62 65.82
CA GLN A 134 4.15 8.11 66.27
C GLN A 134 3.01 8.95 65.68
N VAL A 135 2.49 8.54 64.52
CA VAL A 135 1.33 9.19 63.88
C VAL A 135 0.04 8.73 64.58
N LYS A 136 -0.76 9.67 65.08
CA LYS A 136 -2.07 9.37 65.67
C LYS A 136 -3.08 9.04 64.56
N TYR A 137 -3.25 7.77 64.25
CA TYR A 137 -4.25 7.32 63.28
C TYR A 137 -5.67 7.39 63.85
N SER A 138 -6.54 8.15 63.19
CA SER A 138 -7.99 8.12 63.45
C SER A 138 -8.69 7.13 62.53
N ARG A 139 -9.57 6.29 63.07
CA ARG A 139 -10.31 5.26 62.32
C ARG A 139 -11.14 5.84 61.17
N ARG A 140 -11.81 6.98 61.38
CA ARG A 140 -12.62 7.66 60.34
C ARG A 140 -11.75 8.18 59.20
N ARG A 141 -10.55 8.65 59.51
CA ARG A 141 -9.59 9.17 58.54
C ARG A 141 -9.08 8.06 57.61
N SER A 142 -8.69 6.92 58.18
CA SER A 142 -8.23 5.76 57.39
C SER A 142 -9.30 5.24 56.41
N GLN A 143 -10.58 5.26 56.82
CA GLN A 143 -11.68 4.93 55.93
C GLN A 143 -11.83 5.93 54.78
N CYS A 144 -11.79 7.25 55.08
CA CYS A 144 -11.85 8.28 54.05
C CYS A 144 -10.67 8.21 53.07
N GLU A 145 -9.46 7.94 53.57
CA GLU A 145 -8.25 7.74 52.75
C GLU A 145 -8.41 6.54 51.81
N THR A 146 -8.90 5.42 52.33
CA THR A 146 -9.13 4.21 51.53
C THR A 146 -10.17 4.48 50.44
N VAL A 147 -11.26 5.17 50.78
CA VAL A 147 -12.29 5.57 49.80
C VAL A 147 -11.70 6.51 48.75
N ALA A 148 -10.94 7.54 49.15
CA ALA A 148 -10.32 8.47 48.23
C ALA A 148 -9.36 7.78 47.25
N HIS A 149 -8.51 6.87 47.74
CA HIS A 149 -7.63 6.08 46.88
C HIS A 149 -8.40 5.15 45.94
N PHE A 150 -9.44 4.48 46.43
CA PHE A 150 -10.28 3.64 45.60
C PHE A 150 -10.98 4.45 44.50
N THR A 151 -11.52 5.61 44.84
CA THR A 151 -12.16 6.51 43.86
C THR A 151 -11.15 7.04 42.85
N PHE A 152 -9.94 7.40 43.28
CA PHE A 152 -8.88 7.88 42.39
C PHE A 152 -8.44 6.80 41.40
N ILE A 153 -8.15 5.59 41.89
CA ILE A 153 -7.75 4.46 41.03
C ILE A 153 -8.87 4.13 40.04
N SER A 154 -10.12 4.06 40.52
CA SER A 154 -11.28 3.78 39.65
C SER A 154 -11.45 4.86 38.58
N ALA A 155 -11.29 6.14 38.95
CA ALA A 155 -11.35 7.26 38.01
C ALA A 155 -10.24 7.19 36.96
N VAL A 156 -9.00 6.91 37.35
CA VAL A 156 -7.87 6.75 36.39
C VAL A 156 -8.13 5.60 35.43
N VAL A 157 -8.60 4.44 35.92
CA VAL A 157 -8.89 3.27 35.08
C VAL A 157 -10.03 3.56 34.12
N LEU A 158 -11.14 4.12 34.59
CA LEU A 158 -12.29 4.48 33.74
C LEU A 158 -11.90 5.53 32.70
N LEU A 159 -11.16 6.56 33.11
CA LEU A 159 -10.69 7.61 32.21
C LEU A 159 -9.77 7.03 31.12
N ALA A 160 -8.82 6.17 31.48
CA ALA A 160 -7.94 5.50 30.54
C ALA A 160 -8.73 4.62 29.57
N TYR A 161 -9.74 3.90 30.07
CA TYR A 161 -10.62 3.08 29.25
C TYR A 161 -11.39 3.91 28.22
N PHE A 162 -12.11 4.95 28.67
CA PHE A 162 -12.96 5.73 27.78
C PHE A 162 -12.19 6.65 26.83
N LEU A 163 -11.06 7.23 27.25
CA LEU A 163 -10.30 8.16 26.42
C LEU A 163 -9.27 7.50 25.50
N LEU A 164 -8.71 6.35 25.89
CA LEU A 164 -7.64 5.70 25.12
C LEU A 164 -8.09 4.35 24.56
N VAL A 165 -8.53 3.43 25.43
CA VAL A 165 -8.75 2.03 25.04
C VAL A 165 -9.98 1.85 24.16
N GLY A 166 -11.09 2.50 24.48
CA GLY A 166 -12.34 2.43 23.71
C GLY A 166 -12.15 2.87 22.26
N PRO A 167 -11.72 4.12 22.00
CA PRO A 167 -11.48 4.59 20.64
C PRO A 167 -10.47 3.73 19.86
N LEU A 168 -9.40 3.27 20.51
CA LEU A 168 -8.44 2.37 19.87
C LEU A 168 -9.08 1.03 19.49
N THR A 169 -9.91 0.46 20.37
CA THR A 169 -10.63 -0.79 20.09
C THR A 169 -11.57 -0.61 18.90
N ASP A 170 -12.30 0.51 18.85
CA ASP A 170 -13.20 0.82 17.73
C ASP A 170 -12.43 0.95 16.42
N THR A 171 -11.31 1.69 16.40
CA THR A 171 -10.45 1.79 15.20
C THR A 171 -9.85 0.45 14.81
N MET A 172 -9.44 -0.40 15.76
CA MET A 172 -8.93 -1.73 15.45
C MET A 172 -10.03 -2.67 14.94
N LEU A 173 -11.26 -2.55 15.43
CA LEU A 173 -12.40 -3.31 14.94
C LEU A 173 -12.85 -2.84 13.57
N GLU A 174 -12.77 -1.53 13.30
CA GLU A 174 -13.00 -0.94 11.98
C GLU A 174 -11.94 -1.45 11.00
N VAL A 175 -10.65 -1.30 11.31
CA VAL A 175 -9.56 -1.85 10.49
C VAL A 175 -9.71 -3.36 10.29
N LYS A 176 -10.09 -4.11 11.33
CA LYS A 176 -10.40 -5.54 11.19
C LYS A 176 -11.59 -5.79 10.28
N ARG A 177 -12.63 -4.95 10.30
CA ARG A 177 -13.79 -5.09 9.41
C ARG A 177 -13.43 -4.71 7.97
N GLU A 178 -12.54 -3.76 7.77
CA GLU A 178 -12.05 -3.36 6.44
C GLU A 178 -11.10 -4.42 5.85
N LEU A 179 -10.21 -4.98 6.68
CA LEU A 179 -9.23 -5.98 6.25
C LEU A 179 -9.79 -7.40 6.22
N CYS A 180 -10.72 -7.72 7.12
CA CYS A 180 -11.26 -9.07 7.31
C CYS A 180 -12.79 -9.12 7.15
N GLY A 181 -13.45 -8.06 6.71
CA GLY A 181 -14.84 -8.11 6.28
C GLY A 181 -14.99 -8.68 4.88
N GLY A 182 -16.23 -8.68 4.39
CA GLY A 182 -16.53 -9.08 3.01
C GLY A 182 -16.25 -10.56 2.70
N ASN A 183 -16.18 -10.83 1.40
CA ASN A 183 -15.88 -12.15 0.88
C ASN A 183 -14.36 -12.38 0.92
N GLN A 184 -13.84 -13.16 1.86
CA GLN A 184 -12.40 -13.50 1.89
C GLN A 184 -12.04 -14.72 1.02
N SER A 185 -13.01 -15.34 0.36
CA SER A 185 -12.81 -16.61 -0.33
C SER A 185 -12.47 -16.37 -1.79
N PHE A 186 -11.43 -15.58 -2.03
CA PHE A 186 -10.85 -15.40 -3.36
C PHE A 186 -9.35 -15.09 -3.27
N VAL A 187 -8.63 -15.36 -4.35
CA VAL A 187 -7.24 -14.93 -4.55
C VAL A 187 -7.18 -14.02 -5.75
N VAL A 188 -6.28 -13.05 -5.72
CA VAL A 188 -6.07 -12.10 -6.81
C VAL A 188 -4.64 -12.16 -7.27
N THR A 189 -4.43 -12.02 -8.58
CA THR A 189 -3.12 -11.85 -9.18
C THR A 189 -3.16 -10.73 -10.20
N TYR A 190 -2.05 -10.00 -10.32
CA TYR A 190 -1.87 -8.99 -11.34
C TYR A 190 -0.91 -9.55 -12.39
N ASN A 191 -1.40 -9.69 -13.62
CA ASN A 191 -0.57 -10.06 -14.75
C ASN A 191 0.09 -8.80 -15.31
N ARG A 192 1.42 -8.71 -15.19
CA ARG A 192 2.19 -7.53 -15.63
C ARG A 192 2.18 -7.34 -17.14
N ASP A 193 2.09 -8.42 -17.90
CA ASP A 193 2.17 -8.39 -19.36
C ASP A 193 0.85 -7.90 -19.95
N THR A 194 -0.29 -8.42 -19.46
CA THR A 194 -1.63 -8.00 -19.91
C THR A 194 -2.17 -6.77 -19.18
N GLN A 195 -1.53 -6.39 -18.06
CA GLN A 195 -1.96 -5.30 -17.17
C GLN A 195 -3.35 -5.50 -16.56
N LEU A 196 -3.79 -6.77 -16.47
CA LEU A 196 -5.09 -7.15 -15.94
C LEU A 196 -4.96 -7.76 -14.55
N THR A 197 -5.97 -7.50 -13.73
CA THR A 197 -6.15 -8.12 -12.42
C THR A 197 -7.16 -9.26 -12.52
N TYR A 198 -6.68 -10.48 -12.27
CA TYR A 198 -7.50 -11.68 -12.29
C TYR A 198 -7.81 -12.15 -10.87
N GLY A 199 -9.04 -12.59 -10.66
CA GLY A 199 -9.51 -13.19 -9.42
C GLY A 199 -9.84 -14.68 -9.60
N LEU A 200 -9.67 -15.47 -8.55
CA LEU A 200 -10.22 -16.82 -8.47
C LEU A 200 -10.94 -16.97 -7.15
N VAL A 201 -12.23 -17.27 -7.19
CA VAL A 201 -13.00 -17.61 -5.99
C VAL A 201 -12.43 -18.91 -5.42
N THR A 202 -11.89 -18.85 -4.20
CA THR A 202 -11.33 -19.99 -3.49
C THR A 202 -12.38 -20.56 -2.54
N ASN A 203 -12.25 -21.84 -2.18
CA ASN A 203 -12.95 -22.35 -1.01
C ASN A 203 -12.27 -21.77 0.24
N LYS A 204 -13.04 -21.34 1.24
CA LYS A 204 -12.54 -20.68 2.48
C LYS A 204 -11.24 -21.32 3.00
N ALA A 205 -10.14 -20.58 2.93
CA ALA A 205 -8.83 -20.98 3.45
C ALA A 205 -8.31 -19.92 4.44
N ALA A 206 -7.61 -20.39 5.47
CA ALA A 206 -7.30 -19.66 6.71
C ALA A 206 -6.42 -18.42 6.54
N ALA A 207 -6.78 -17.36 7.28
CA ALA A 207 -6.19 -16.02 7.27
C ALA A 207 -4.67 -15.99 7.54
N ARG A 208 -3.95 -15.11 6.81
CA ARG A 208 -2.53 -14.78 7.04
C ARG A 208 -2.33 -13.26 6.89
N ASN A 209 -1.37 -12.71 7.65
CA ASN A 209 -1.12 -11.28 7.85
C ASN A 209 -0.48 -10.57 6.65
N ASP A 210 -0.99 -9.38 6.33
CA ASP A 210 -0.53 -8.48 5.26
C ASP A 210 -0.10 -7.12 5.82
N GLY A 211 0.92 -6.53 5.20
CA GLY A 211 1.49 -5.26 5.62
C GLY A 211 2.32 -4.60 4.53
N GLN A 212 1.78 -4.47 3.31
CA GLN A 212 2.07 -3.39 2.35
C GLN A 212 1.22 -3.52 1.07
N LEU A 213 0.24 -2.60 0.94
CA LEU A 213 -0.78 -2.45 -0.09
C LEU A 213 -0.32 -2.48 -1.58
N SER A 214 -0.30 -3.60 -2.30
CA SER A 214 -0.10 -3.69 -3.77
C SER A 214 -1.39 -3.38 -4.58
N THR A 215 -1.28 -3.21 -5.90
CA THR A 215 -2.43 -2.98 -6.81
C THR A 215 -3.50 -4.08 -6.69
N SER A 216 -3.05 -5.34 -6.55
CA SER A 216 -3.94 -6.48 -6.30
C SER A 216 -4.69 -6.34 -4.98
N GLU A 217 -4.02 -5.85 -3.93
CA GLU A 217 -4.63 -5.62 -2.62
C GLU A 217 -5.58 -4.40 -2.63
N LEU A 218 -5.34 -3.39 -3.48
CA LEU A 218 -6.29 -2.30 -3.72
C LEU A 218 -7.56 -2.79 -4.43
N ALA A 219 -7.42 -3.68 -5.42
CA ALA A 219 -8.54 -4.33 -6.10
C ALA A 219 -9.35 -5.20 -5.13
N VAL A 220 -8.67 -5.96 -4.27
CA VAL A 220 -9.29 -6.73 -3.17
C VAL A 220 -10.03 -5.80 -2.22
N LYS A 221 -9.41 -4.70 -1.77
CA LYS A 221 -10.04 -3.73 -0.86
C LYS A 221 -11.33 -3.16 -1.43
N ARG A 222 -11.32 -2.68 -2.68
CA ARG A 222 -12.53 -2.15 -3.33
C ARG A 222 -13.62 -3.22 -3.49
N HIS A 223 -13.24 -4.47 -3.70
CA HIS A 223 -14.21 -5.58 -3.76
C HIS A 223 -14.78 -5.97 -2.38
N ILE A 224 -13.99 -5.82 -1.31
CA ILE A 224 -14.42 -6.09 0.08
C ILE A 224 -15.41 -5.02 0.58
N ASP A 225 -15.24 -3.77 0.16
CA ASP A 225 -16.11 -2.64 0.54
C ASP A 225 -17.55 -2.74 -0.01
N ILE A 226 -17.81 -3.69 -0.91
CA ILE A 226 -19.16 -4.02 -1.39
C ILE A 226 -19.87 -4.79 -0.27
N ARG A 227 -20.47 -4.03 0.66
CA ARG A 227 -21.25 -4.51 1.82
C ARG A 227 -22.24 -5.59 1.42
N GLY A 228 -22.01 -6.84 1.85
CA GLY A 228 -22.99 -7.84 2.33
C GLY A 228 -24.22 -8.24 1.49
N GLU A 229 -24.52 -7.51 0.43
CA GLU A 229 -25.65 -7.63 -0.49
C GLU A 229 -25.11 -7.26 -1.86
N MET A 230 -24.10 -7.99 -2.37
CA MET A 230 -24.06 -8.15 -3.82
C MET A 230 -25.38 -8.82 -4.17
N THR A 231 -26.34 -8.04 -4.67
CA THR A 231 -27.39 -8.61 -5.50
C THR A 231 -26.69 -9.52 -6.50
N PRO A 232 -27.09 -10.80 -6.63
CA PRO A 232 -26.49 -11.70 -7.61
C PRO A 232 -26.41 -11.01 -8.97
N GLY A 233 -25.21 -10.65 -9.43
CA GLY A 233 -24.99 -9.95 -10.70
C GLY A 233 -24.20 -8.64 -10.67
N GLU A 234 -23.81 -8.08 -9.51
CA GLU A 234 -22.94 -6.89 -9.50
C GLU A 234 -21.49 -7.28 -9.86
N VAL A 235 -20.97 -6.71 -10.95
CA VAL A 235 -19.65 -7.04 -11.51
C VAL A 235 -18.57 -6.26 -10.76
N SER A 236 -17.45 -6.92 -10.45
CA SER A 236 -16.31 -6.26 -9.80
C SER A 236 -15.75 -5.14 -10.68
N ASP A 237 -15.44 -3.97 -10.12
CA ASP A 237 -14.95 -2.81 -10.88
C ASP A 237 -13.58 -3.03 -11.54
N TYR A 238 -12.74 -3.92 -10.99
CA TYR A 238 -11.34 -4.09 -11.42
C TYR A 238 -10.89 -5.54 -11.55
N ILE A 239 -11.71 -6.53 -11.17
CA ILE A 239 -11.28 -7.94 -11.12
C ILE A 239 -12.05 -8.76 -12.16
N LEU A 240 -11.32 -9.38 -13.09
CA LEU A 240 -11.87 -10.43 -13.95
C LEU A 240 -11.75 -11.78 -13.24
N PHE A 241 -12.88 -12.36 -12.85
CA PHE A 241 -12.88 -13.65 -12.17
C PHE A 241 -12.76 -14.81 -13.16
N ALA A 242 -11.69 -15.58 -13.03
CA ALA A 242 -11.48 -16.80 -13.77
C ALA A 242 -12.49 -17.88 -13.32
N PRO A 243 -13.09 -18.63 -14.26
CA PRO A 243 -14.11 -19.64 -13.94
C PRO A 243 -13.51 -20.89 -13.27
N SER A 244 -12.21 -21.11 -13.39
CA SER A 244 -11.52 -22.27 -12.85
C SER A 244 -10.10 -21.94 -12.43
N ARG A 245 -9.51 -22.76 -11.55
CA ARG A 245 -8.10 -22.64 -11.17
C ARG A 245 -7.16 -22.75 -12.38
N ARG A 246 -7.49 -23.59 -13.36
CA ARG A 246 -6.68 -23.74 -14.56
C ARG A 246 -6.69 -22.45 -15.38
N SER A 247 -7.87 -21.89 -15.62
CA SER A 247 -8.03 -20.61 -16.31
C SER A 247 -7.28 -19.50 -15.57
N PHE A 248 -7.38 -19.43 -14.25
CA PHE A 248 -6.65 -18.46 -13.43
C PHE A 248 -5.12 -18.56 -13.60
N GLU A 249 -4.56 -19.78 -13.63
CA GLU A 249 -3.13 -19.97 -13.85
C GLU A 249 -2.72 -19.59 -15.28
N GLU A 250 -3.55 -19.90 -16.28
CA GLU A 250 -3.33 -19.50 -17.67
C GLU A 250 -3.40 -17.96 -17.81
N ASP A 251 -4.42 -17.32 -17.24
CA ASP A 251 -4.64 -15.88 -17.22
C ASP A 251 -3.49 -15.14 -16.52
N ARG A 252 -2.94 -15.72 -15.44
CA ARG A 252 -1.81 -15.16 -14.69
C ARG A 252 -0.54 -15.01 -15.52
N THR A 253 -0.29 -15.95 -16.43
CA THR A 253 0.96 -16.02 -17.22
C THR A 253 0.76 -15.69 -18.69
N ARG A 254 -0.45 -15.31 -19.10
CA ARG A 254 -0.75 -14.99 -20.50
C ARG A 254 0.01 -13.74 -20.92
N SER A 255 0.66 -13.78 -22.08
CA SER A 255 1.27 -12.60 -22.69
C SER A 255 0.22 -11.68 -23.31
N MET A 256 0.57 -10.41 -23.54
CA MET A 256 -0.33 -9.47 -24.22
C MET A 256 -0.74 -9.96 -25.62
N SER A 257 0.18 -10.56 -26.39
CA SER A 257 -0.14 -11.17 -27.70
C SER A 257 -1.16 -12.31 -27.60
N GLY A 258 -1.03 -13.16 -26.58
CA GLY A 258 -1.98 -14.23 -26.30
C GLY A 258 -3.35 -13.70 -25.90
N GLU A 259 -3.39 -12.61 -25.12
CA GLU A 259 -4.64 -11.95 -24.75
C GLU A 259 -5.30 -11.26 -25.95
N ALA A 260 -4.54 -10.53 -26.76
CA ALA A 260 -5.00 -9.91 -28.00
C ALA A 260 -5.60 -10.91 -29.01
N SER A 261 -5.12 -12.16 -28.98
CA SER A 261 -5.64 -13.26 -29.82
C SER A 261 -6.94 -13.87 -29.29
N ASN A 262 -7.25 -13.71 -27.99
CA ASN A 262 -8.48 -14.25 -27.38
C ASN A 262 -9.72 -13.42 -27.70
N TRP A 263 -9.56 -12.20 -28.22
CA TRP A 263 -10.65 -11.31 -28.58
C TRP A 263 -10.93 -11.39 -30.08
N PRO A 264 -11.98 -12.09 -30.53
CA PRO A 264 -12.28 -12.30 -31.94
C PRO A 264 -12.93 -11.07 -32.61
N PHE A 265 -12.98 -9.95 -31.91
CA PHE A 265 -13.51 -8.68 -32.38
C PHE A 265 -12.74 -7.52 -31.73
N CYS A 266 -12.79 -6.35 -32.37
CA CYS A 266 -12.25 -5.13 -31.78
C CYS A 266 -13.20 -4.63 -30.67
N ILE A 267 -12.74 -4.63 -29.41
CA ILE A 267 -13.58 -4.37 -28.22
C ILE A 267 -14.29 -3.02 -28.36
N GLU A 268 -13.56 -1.95 -28.69
CA GLU A 268 -14.13 -0.62 -28.82
C GLU A 268 -15.26 -0.55 -29.85
N THR A 269 -14.98 -1.00 -31.08
CA THR A 269 -15.91 -0.83 -32.21
C THR A 269 -17.15 -1.72 -32.11
N LYS A 270 -17.07 -2.85 -31.38
CA LYS A 270 -18.18 -3.82 -31.26
C LYS A 270 -18.91 -3.77 -29.93
N LEU A 271 -18.25 -3.42 -28.82
CA LEU A 271 -18.83 -3.39 -27.47
C LEU A 271 -19.01 -1.96 -26.94
N LEU A 272 -17.96 -1.12 -26.95
CA LEU A 272 -18.00 0.14 -26.22
C LEU A 272 -18.71 1.27 -26.97
N THR A 273 -18.70 1.25 -28.30
CA THR A 273 -19.41 2.25 -29.11
C THR A 273 -20.93 2.09 -29.02
N GLU A 274 -21.63 3.19 -28.72
CA GLU A 274 -23.09 3.20 -28.62
C GLU A 274 -23.75 2.73 -29.93
N GLY A 275 -24.66 1.77 -29.84
CA GLY A 275 -25.34 1.17 -30.99
C GLY A 275 -24.51 0.14 -31.77
N ALA A 276 -23.32 -0.23 -31.30
CA ALA A 276 -22.55 -1.33 -31.87
C ALA A 276 -23.23 -2.70 -31.65
N LEU A 277 -22.85 -3.70 -32.44
CA LEU A 277 -23.50 -5.02 -32.49
C LEU A 277 -23.61 -5.73 -31.12
N LEU A 278 -22.60 -5.58 -30.28
CA LEU A 278 -22.51 -6.23 -28.97
C LEU A 278 -22.67 -5.24 -27.81
N ASN A 279 -22.94 -3.97 -28.10
CA ASN A 279 -23.12 -2.94 -27.07
C ASN A 279 -24.29 -3.33 -26.15
N GLY A 280 -24.02 -3.38 -24.84
CA GLY A 280 -25.00 -3.80 -23.83
C GLY A 280 -25.17 -5.31 -23.66
N ASP A 281 -24.31 -6.15 -24.26
CA ASP A 281 -24.27 -7.58 -23.95
C ASP A 281 -23.97 -7.81 -22.46
N ALA A 282 -24.85 -8.55 -21.77
CA ALA A 282 -24.81 -8.72 -20.32
C ALA A 282 -23.54 -9.41 -19.79
N ASN A 283 -22.82 -10.16 -20.63
CA ASN A 283 -21.61 -10.87 -20.23
C ASN A 283 -20.34 -10.14 -20.69
N LEU A 284 -20.35 -9.56 -21.89
CA LEU A 284 -19.17 -8.94 -22.49
C LEU A 284 -18.99 -7.48 -22.09
N GLN A 285 -20.08 -6.72 -21.95
CA GLN A 285 -20.03 -5.29 -21.59
C GLN A 285 -19.31 -5.07 -20.25
N PRO A 286 -19.65 -5.80 -19.16
CA PRO A 286 -18.97 -5.59 -17.90
C PRO A 286 -17.49 -5.99 -17.94
N ALA A 287 -17.13 -7.03 -18.72
CA ALA A 287 -15.73 -7.40 -18.90
C ALA A 287 -14.93 -6.29 -19.61
N ALA A 288 -15.49 -5.70 -20.68
CA ALA A 288 -14.87 -4.58 -21.38
C ALA A 288 -14.73 -3.33 -20.50
N GLU A 289 -15.73 -3.03 -19.67
CA GLU A 289 -15.67 -1.91 -18.71
C GLU A 289 -14.60 -2.13 -17.64
N VAL A 290 -14.46 -3.36 -17.12
CA VAL A 290 -13.37 -3.71 -16.19
C VAL A 290 -12.00 -3.56 -16.85
N MET A 291 -11.86 -3.98 -18.10
CA MET A 291 -10.61 -3.79 -18.86
C MET A 291 -10.29 -2.31 -19.06
N LEU A 292 -11.27 -1.48 -19.41
CA LEU A 292 -11.09 -0.04 -19.58
C LEU A 292 -10.67 0.65 -18.28
N ARG A 293 -11.30 0.29 -17.16
CA ARG A 293 -10.94 0.83 -15.84
C ARG A 293 -9.55 0.39 -15.40
N ASN A 294 -9.15 -0.86 -15.66
CA ASN A 294 -7.78 -1.33 -15.42
C ASN A 294 -6.77 -0.58 -16.30
N ALA A 295 -7.08 -0.34 -17.58
CA ALA A 295 -6.23 0.44 -18.48
C ALA A 295 -6.03 1.88 -17.97
N GLY A 296 -7.11 2.53 -17.55
CA GLY A 296 -7.05 3.86 -16.92
C GLY A 296 -6.19 3.87 -15.67
N LEU A 297 -6.42 2.91 -14.76
CA LEU A 297 -5.69 2.83 -13.49
C LEU A 297 -4.19 2.59 -13.71
N ALA A 298 -3.81 1.71 -14.66
CA ALA A 298 -2.41 1.46 -15.02
C ALA A 298 -1.69 2.71 -15.56
N LEU A 299 -2.46 3.68 -16.07
CA LEU A 299 -1.99 4.95 -16.62
C LEU A 299 -2.15 6.14 -15.64
N GLY A 300 -2.64 5.88 -14.42
CA GLY A 300 -2.82 6.90 -13.38
C GLY A 300 -4.16 7.64 -13.41
N TYR A 301 -5.17 7.10 -14.09
CA TYR A 301 -6.53 7.66 -14.15
C TYR A 301 -7.51 6.77 -13.39
N ASP A 302 -8.23 7.35 -12.44
CA ASP A 302 -9.31 6.67 -11.72
C ASP A 302 -10.65 6.83 -12.47
N LEU A 303 -11.48 5.78 -12.44
CA LEU A 303 -12.89 5.80 -12.91
C LEU A 303 -13.10 6.22 -14.37
N VAL A 304 -12.24 5.76 -15.28
CA VAL A 304 -12.40 5.99 -16.71
C VAL A 304 -13.65 5.26 -17.23
N SER A 305 -14.49 5.99 -17.97
CA SER A 305 -15.74 5.49 -18.55
C SER A 305 -15.72 5.37 -20.07
N ASP A 306 -14.78 6.04 -20.75
CA ASP A 306 -14.70 6.06 -22.22
C ASP A 306 -13.24 6.06 -22.70
N CYS A 307 -13.04 5.60 -23.93
CA CYS A 307 -11.72 5.54 -24.56
C CYS A 307 -11.16 6.92 -24.91
N ALA A 308 -12.02 7.90 -25.19
CA ALA A 308 -11.62 9.25 -25.59
C ALA A 308 -10.83 9.99 -24.51
N GLN A 309 -11.14 9.75 -23.22
CA GLN A 309 -10.40 10.28 -22.07
C GLN A 309 -8.93 9.84 -22.04
N LEU A 310 -8.58 8.74 -22.70
CA LEU A 310 -7.24 8.14 -22.67
C LEU A 310 -6.51 8.21 -24.03
N SER A 311 -7.08 8.87 -25.04
CA SER A 311 -6.54 8.86 -26.40
C SER A 311 -5.09 9.35 -26.50
N HIS A 312 -4.70 10.33 -25.69
CA HIS A 312 -3.33 10.87 -25.64
C HIS A 312 -2.31 9.92 -24.98
N MET A 313 -2.76 8.80 -24.42
CA MET A 313 -1.90 7.83 -23.75
C MET A 313 -1.59 6.62 -24.63
N CYS A 314 -2.22 6.49 -25.81
CA CYS A 314 -2.11 5.33 -26.70
C CYS A 314 -0.70 5.01 -27.20
N ASP A 315 0.20 6.00 -27.23
CA ASP A 315 1.58 5.84 -27.71
C ASP A 315 2.58 5.65 -26.55
N ARG A 316 2.11 5.40 -25.33
CA ARG A 316 3.00 5.03 -24.22
C ARG A 316 3.39 3.55 -24.29
N PRO A 317 4.62 3.18 -23.87
CA PRO A 317 5.03 1.77 -23.83
C PRO A 317 4.09 0.90 -22.97
N ASN A 318 3.64 1.44 -21.84
CA ASN A 318 2.78 0.77 -20.88
C ASN A 318 1.27 0.93 -21.19
N ALA A 319 0.88 1.31 -22.41
CA ALA A 319 -0.53 1.45 -22.79
C ALA A 319 -1.08 0.20 -23.51
N GLY A 320 -0.52 -0.98 -23.25
CA GLY A 320 -0.89 -2.22 -23.94
C GLY A 320 -2.36 -2.59 -23.74
N LEU A 321 -2.84 -2.60 -22.48
CA LEU A 321 -4.24 -2.90 -22.20
C LEU A 321 -5.18 -1.83 -22.77
N LEU A 322 -4.74 -0.56 -22.79
CA LEU A 322 -5.50 0.51 -23.42
C LEU A 322 -5.67 0.24 -24.92
N ARG A 323 -4.61 -0.18 -25.63
CA ARG A 323 -4.69 -0.53 -27.06
C ARG A 323 -5.58 -1.74 -27.33
N LEU A 324 -5.67 -2.68 -26.38
CA LEU A 324 -6.57 -3.82 -26.48
C LEU A 324 -8.04 -3.42 -26.38
N VAL A 325 -8.38 -2.62 -25.37
CA VAL A 325 -9.76 -2.23 -25.10
C VAL A 325 -10.23 -1.07 -26.00
N CYS A 326 -9.34 -0.13 -26.34
CA CYS A 326 -9.57 1.07 -27.12
C CYS A 326 -8.83 1.05 -28.47
N GLY A 327 -9.00 -0.05 -29.22
CA GLY A 327 -8.27 -0.28 -30.47
C GLY A 327 -8.56 0.73 -31.58
N GLU A 328 -9.76 1.31 -31.66
CA GLU A 328 -10.06 2.35 -32.65
C GLU A 328 -9.46 3.70 -32.25
N THR A 329 -9.71 4.15 -31.01
CA THR A 329 -9.16 5.38 -30.45
C THR A 329 -7.63 5.39 -30.49
N CYS A 330 -7.00 4.23 -30.24
CA CYS A 330 -5.55 4.08 -30.32
C CYS A 330 -5.02 3.79 -31.72
N GLY A 331 -5.86 3.76 -32.76
CA GLY A 331 -5.43 3.60 -34.16
C GLY A 331 -5.07 2.17 -34.58
N CYS A 332 -5.32 1.14 -33.76
CA CYS A 332 -5.12 -0.26 -34.17
C CYS A 332 -5.90 -0.61 -35.45
N THR A 333 -7.12 -0.04 -35.60
CA THR A 333 -7.99 -0.20 -36.79
C THR A 333 -7.64 0.71 -37.97
N ASP A 334 -6.63 1.57 -37.84
CA ASP A 334 -6.22 2.50 -38.89
C ASP A 334 -4.87 2.04 -39.48
N ALA A 335 -4.88 1.79 -40.79
CA ALA A 335 -3.72 1.34 -41.55
C ALA A 335 -2.62 2.39 -41.65
N VAL A 336 -2.96 3.68 -41.59
CA VAL A 336 -2.00 4.78 -41.74
C VAL A 336 -1.58 5.39 -40.41
N SER A 337 -2.14 4.95 -39.29
CA SER A 337 -1.79 5.46 -37.95
C SER A 337 -0.31 5.24 -37.61
N SER A 338 0.19 5.92 -36.57
CA SER A 338 1.57 5.72 -36.10
C SER A 338 1.86 4.22 -35.90
N PRO A 339 2.85 3.62 -36.59
CA PRO A 339 3.12 2.18 -36.54
C PRO A 339 3.50 1.65 -35.16
N PHE A 340 4.01 2.52 -34.27
CA PHE A 340 4.44 2.10 -32.94
C PHE A 340 3.29 1.51 -32.14
N TYR A 341 3.59 0.35 -31.55
CA TYR A 341 2.71 -0.41 -30.70
C TYR A 341 1.42 -0.92 -31.34
N LYS A 342 1.28 -0.82 -32.67
CA LYS A 342 0.08 -1.31 -33.35
C LYS A 342 0.19 -2.79 -33.73
N VAL A 343 0.64 -3.62 -32.80
CA VAL A 343 0.90 -5.06 -33.00
C VAL A 343 0.27 -5.87 -31.87
N PRO A 344 0.01 -7.18 -32.04
CA PRO A 344 -0.62 -8.01 -31.00
C PRO A 344 0.17 -8.03 -29.69
N ALA A 345 1.51 -8.10 -29.76
CA ALA A 345 2.38 -8.06 -28.58
C ALA A 345 2.24 -6.79 -27.75
N GLN A 346 1.73 -5.72 -28.35
CA GLN A 346 1.55 -4.41 -27.73
C GLN A 346 0.08 -4.06 -27.49
N GLY A 347 -0.82 -5.03 -27.64
CA GLY A 347 -2.22 -4.95 -27.22
C GLY A 347 -3.24 -4.80 -28.34
N CYS A 348 -2.86 -4.54 -29.59
CA CYS A 348 -3.88 -4.50 -30.65
C CYS A 348 -4.46 -5.90 -30.93
N SER A 349 -5.77 -6.09 -30.74
CA SER A 349 -6.41 -7.38 -31.05
C SER A 349 -6.28 -7.73 -32.54
N GLN A 350 -6.24 -9.03 -32.84
CA GLN A 350 -6.14 -9.51 -34.23
C GLN A 350 -7.31 -8.98 -35.09
N ALA A 351 -8.50 -8.88 -34.52
CA ALA A 351 -9.67 -8.36 -35.22
C ALA A 351 -9.55 -6.85 -35.52
N CYS A 352 -9.03 -6.04 -34.59
CA CYS A 352 -8.77 -4.62 -34.90
C CYS A 352 -7.73 -4.48 -36.03
N LEU A 353 -6.73 -5.37 -36.08
CA LEU A 353 -5.71 -5.35 -37.13
C LEU A 353 -6.28 -5.80 -38.49
N GLN A 354 -7.20 -6.77 -38.51
CA GLN A 354 -7.94 -7.13 -39.72
C GLN A 354 -8.77 -5.96 -40.26
N ASP A 355 -9.46 -5.21 -39.40
CA ASP A 355 -10.17 -3.98 -39.79
C ASP A 355 -9.20 -2.96 -40.44
N ALA A 356 -7.95 -2.90 -39.97
CA ALA A 356 -6.91 -2.06 -40.59
C ALA A 356 -6.44 -2.62 -41.94
N GLU A 357 -6.25 -3.93 -42.07
CA GLU A 357 -5.87 -4.59 -43.33
C GLU A 357 -6.93 -4.36 -44.43
N GLU A 358 -8.21 -4.39 -44.09
CA GLU A 358 -9.30 -4.05 -45.02
C GLU A 358 -9.21 -2.59 -45.52
N LYS A 359 -8.83 -1.65 -44.64
CA LYS A 359 -8.59 -0.25 -45.03
C LYS A 359 -7.30 -0.11 -45.85
N LEU A 360 -6.26 -0.89 -45.54
CA LEU A 360 -5.01 -0.95 -46.27
C LEU A 360 -5.23 -1.39 -47.72
N ALA A 361 -6.17 -2.30 -47.96
CA ALA A 361 -6.57 -2.71 -49.31
C ALA A 361 -7.20 -1.58 -50.16
N ASN A 362 -7.50 -0.42 -49.58
CA ASN A 362 -8.01 0.75 -50.30
C ASN A 362 -6.97 1.86 -50.48
N LEU A 363 -5.79 1.75 -49.87
CA LEU A 363 -4.73 2.74 -50.01
C LEU A 363 -4.07 2.69 -51.38
N THR A 364 -3.61 3.84 -51.86
CA THR A 364 -2.83 3.97 -53.10
C THR A 364 -1.41 3.48 -52.85
N CYS A 365 -0.78 2.87 -53.87
CA CYS A 365 0.62 2.46 -53.80
C CYS A 365 1.57 3.64 -54.04
N GLU A 366 1.41 4.70 -53.24
CA GLU A 366 2.22 5.91 -53.29
C GLU A 366 2.78 6.17 -51.89
N ASN A 367 4.04 6.61 -51.81
CA ASN A 367 4.62 7.02 -50.53
C ASN A 367 3.81 8.18 -49.93
N ASN A 368 3.35 8.03 -48.69
CA ASN A 368 2.58 9.04 -47.99
C ASN A 368 3.25 9.47 -46.67
N GLU A 369 4.37 10.17 -46.82
CA GLU A 369 5.13 10.76 -45.71
C GLU A 369 4.56 12.09 -45.21
N THR A 370 3.56 12.68 -45.88
CA THR A 370 3.02 14.01 -45.56
C THR A 370 2.08 14.07 -44.35
N GLY A 371 2.05 13.01 -43.54
CA GLY A 371 1.13 12.85 -42.42
C GLY A 371 1.77 13.05 -41.05
N ARG A 372 0.96 13.52 -40.08
CA ARG A 372 1.31 13.54 -38.64
C ARG A 372 1.83 12.19 -38.12
N ASN A 373 1.48 11.09 -38.77
CA ASN A 373 1.84 9.74 -38.33
C ASN A 373 3.33 9.41 -38.58
N TRP A 374 3.92 9.89 -39.68
CA TRP A 374 5.36 9.74 -39.95
C TRP A 374 6.19 10.49 -38.91
N ASP A 375 5.85 11.76 -38.70
CA ASP A 375 6.51 12.59 -37.69
C ASP A 375 6.33 12.00 -36.29
N THR A 376 5.13 11.52 -35.95
CA THR A 376 4.85 10.93 -34.63
C THR A 376 5.67 9.66 -34.43
N PHE A 377 5.78 8.79 -35.44
CA PHE A 377 6.60 7.58 -35.36
C PHE A 377 8.05 7.94 -35.01
N TRP A 378 8.69 8.80 -35.78
CA TRP A 378 10.10 9.12 -35.56
C TRP A 378 10.35 9.96 -34.31
N ASN A 379 9.44 10.87 -33.93
CA ASN A 379 9.56 11.63 -32.69
C ASN A 379 9.33 10.78 -31.43
N THR A 380 8.63 9.65 -31.54
CA THR A 380 8.42 8.72 -30.42
C THR A 380 9.44 7.59 -30.36
N TYR A 381 10.34 7.50 -31.36
CA TYR A 381 11.33 6.42 -31.50
C TYR A 381 12.15 6.15 -30.23
N GLU A 382 12.70 7.20 -29.63
CA GLU A 382 13.49 7.12 -28.39
C GLU A 382 12.67 6.52 -27.24
N THR A 383 11.46 7.04 -27.04
CA THR A 383 10.56 6.57 -25.97
C THR A 383 10.15 5.12 -26.23
N ALA A 384 9.95 4.76 -27.50
CA ALA A 384 9.54 3.42 -27.88
C ALA A 384 10.60 2.37 -27.57
N LEU A 385 11.84 2.62 -27.99
CA LEU A 385 12.96 1.74 -27.69
C LEU A 385 13.27 1.68 -26.19
N THR A 386 13.24 2.83 -25.51
CA THR A 386 13.46 2.87 -24.05
C THR A 386 12.43 2.02 -23.32
N GLY A 387 11.16 2.11 -23.73
CA GLY A 387 10.09 1.28 -23.20
C GLY A 387 10.26 -0.21 -23.51
N TYR A 388 10.79 -0.56 -24.68
CA TYR A 388 10.98 -1.94 -25.11
C TYR A 388 12.17 -2.63 -24.42
N TYR A 389 13.33 -1.96 -24.36
CA TYR A 389 14.54 -2.51 -23.74
C TYR A 389 14.64 -2.29 -22.24
N GLY A 390 13.87 -1.33 -21.68
CA GLY A 390 13.90 -0.98 -20.27
C GLY A 390 15.10 -0.12 -19.83
N GLU A 391 15.93 0.30 -20.79
CA GLU A 391 17.06 1.21 -20.57
C GLU A 391 16.93 2.47 -21.43
N GLU A 392 17.29 3.63 -20.89
CA GLU A 392 17.26 4.89 -21.64
C GLU A 392 18.27 4.87 -22.78
N VAL A 393 17.78 4.83 -24.01
CA VAL A 393 18.63 4.74 -25.21
C VAL A 393 19.56 5.95 -25.35
N THR A 394 19.16 7.11 -24.83
CA THR A 394 19.96 8.35 -24.79
C THR A 394 21.24 8.23 -23.97
N GLN A 395 21.29 7.28 -23.03
CA GLN A 395 22.48 7.05 -22.19
C GLN A 395 23.47 6.07 -22.83
N THR A 396 23.09 5.43 -23.94
CA THR A 396 23.94 4.46 -24.64
C THR A 396 24.88 5.16 -25.63
N SER A 397 26.01 4.52 -25.95
CA SER A 397 26.92 4.99 -27.02
C SER A 397 26.28 5.01 -28.41
N LEU A 398 25.13 4.33 -28.57
CA LEU A 398 24.37 4.24 -29.81
C LEU A 398 23.52 5.48 -30.08
N TRP A 399 23.29 6.34 -29.09
CA TRP A 399 22.37 7.49 -29.21
C TRP A 399 22.69 8.42 -30.39
N TYR A 400 23.97 8.66 -30.67
CA TYR A 400 24.36 9.50 -31.81
C TYR A 400 23.85 8.93 -33.14
N MET A 401 23.94 7.61 -33.33
CA MET A 401 23.42 6.94 -34.52
C MET A 401 21.89 6.96 -34.52
N VAL A 402 21.24 6.78 -33.36
CA VAL A 402 19.77 6.81 -33.25
C VAL A 402 19.25 8.17 -33.70
N ASN A 403 19.82 9.23 -33.15
CA ASN A 403 19.43 10.59 -33.48
C ASN A 403 19.74 10.91 -34.95
N ALA A 404 20.88 10.46 -35.49
CA ALA A 404 21.20 10.65 -36.90
C ALA A 404 20.18 9.97 -37.83
N THR A 405 19.78 8.72 -37.55
CA THR A 405 18.74 8.01 -38.30
C THR A 405 17.39 8.71 -38.19
N VAL A 406 16.97 9.09 -36.97
CA VAL A 406 15.71 9.82 -36.75
C VAL A 406 15.68 11.13 -37.52
N GLN A 407 16.75 11.93 -37.45
CA GLN A 407 16.84 13.19 -38.21
C GLN A 407 16.89 12.95 -39.72
N GLY A 408 17.55 11.89 -40.18
CA GLY A 408 17.56 11.47 -41.58
C GLY A 408 16.15 11.17 -42.10
N MET A 409 15.40 10.35 -41.35
CA MET A 409 14.02 9.97 -41.67
C MET A 409 13.05 11.15 -41.64
N LEU A 410 13.19 12.06 -40.67
CA LEU A 410 12.37 13.27 -40.59
C LEU A 410 12.68 14.27 -41.73
N SER A 411 13.93 14.33 -42.19
CA SER A 411 14.34 15.31 -43.21
C SER A 411 14.17 14.83 -44.65
N HIS A 412 14.33 13.52 -44.91
CA HIS A 412 14.28 12.95 -46.25
C HIS A 412 13.06 12.06 -46.49
N GLY A 413 12.20 11.87 -45.49
CA GLY A 413 10.98 11.06 -45.62
C GLY A 413 11.26 9.60 -45.92
N CYS A 414 10.39 8.96 -46.70
CA CYS A 414 10.52 7.56 -47.09
C CYS A 414 11.85 7.27 -47.79
N GLY A 415 12.39 8.21 -48.57
CA GLY A 415 13.63 8.01 -49.32
C GLY A 415 14.86 7.69 -48.46
N TYR A 416 14.86 8.03 -47.16
CA TYR A 416 15.95 7.66 -46.26
C TYR A 416 15.99 6.16 -45.94
N LEU A 417 14.88 5.42 -46.13
CA LEU A 417 14.83 3.97 -45.95
C LEU A 417 15.73 3.23 -46.95
N GLU A 418 16.06 3.81 -48.10
CA GLU A 418 17.03 3.21 -49.04
C GLU A 418 18.47 3.34 -48.54
N VAL A 419 18.74 4.38 -47.75
CA VAL A 419 20.06 4.66 -47.19
C VAL A 419 20.30 3.77 -45.97
N GLU A 420 19.29 3.67 -45.09
CA GLU A 420 19.34 2.88 -43.87
C GLU A 420 18.10 1.98 -43.77
N PRO A 421 18.07 0.83 -44.48
CA PRO A 421 16.89 -0.04 -44.56
C PRO A 421 16.63 -0.84 -43.28
N GLN A 422 17.63 -0.96 -42.42
CA GLN A 422 17.56 -1.74 -41.19
C GLN A 422 17.64 -0.82 -39.98
N ASP A 423 16.85 -1.11 -38.95
CA ASP A 423 17.08 -0.53 -37.64
C ASP A 423 18.36 -1.13 -37.05
N PHE A 424 19.39 -0.32 -36.88
CA PHE A 424 20.65 -0.79 -36.32
C PHE A 424 20.54 -1.17 -34.83
N VAL A 425 19.47 -0.76 -34.10
CA VAL A 425 19.25 -1.14 -32.70
C VAL A 425 18.62 -2.54 -32.61
N THR A 426 17.50 -2.75 -33.29
CA THR A 426 16.78 -4.04 -33.25
C THR A 426 17.28 -5.07 -34.26
N GLY A 427 17.99 -4.62 -35.31
CA GLY A 427 18.38 -5.45 -36.45
C GLY A 427 17.22 -5.82 -37.36
N VAL A 428 16.08 -5.13 -37.29
CA VAL A 428 14.89 -5.43 -38.08
C VAL A 428 14.81 -4.51 -39.30
N ASN A 429 14.33 -5.02 -40.44
CA ASN A 429 14.07 -4.19 -41.62
C ASN A 429 12.84 -3.29 -41.38
N TRP A 430 13.00 -1.98 -41.56
CA TRP A 430 11.91 -1.01 -41.36
C TRP A 430 10.66 -1.33 -42.19
N CYS A 431 10.87 -1.78 -43.42
CA CYS A 431 9.80 -2.11 -44.35
C CYS A 431 8.99 -3.34 -43.93
N GLU A 432 9.60 -4.27 -43.20
CA GLU A 432 8.97 -5.50 -42.70
C GLU A 432 8.29 -5.28 -41.33
N GLY A 433 8.75 -4.30 -40.57
CA GLY A 433 8.27 -4.04 -39.22
C GLY A 433 8.77 -5.06 -38.20
N MET A 434 8.46 -4.80 -36.93
CA MET A 434 8.84 -5.67 -35.81
C MET A 434 7.57 -6.20 -35.15
N PRO A 435 7.25 -7.51 -35.26
CA PRO A 435 6.02 -8.09 -34.73
C PRO A 435 5.77 -7.81 -33.24
N ASP A 436 6.85 -7.59 -32.48
CA ASP A 436 6.80 -7.31 -31.05
C ASP A 436 6.66 -5.82 -30.69
N LEU A 437 6.87 -4.89 -31.64
CA LEU A 437 6.94 -3.45 -31.35
C LEU A 437 6.20 -2.53 -32.33
N PHE A 438 6.36 -2.68 -33.65
CA PHE A 438 5.78 -1.73 -34.61
C PHE A 438 5.38 -2.39 -35.95
N LYS A 439 4.33 -1.85 -36.58
CA LYS A 439 3.85 -2.31 -37.90
C LYS A 439 4.87 -2.04 -39.01
N PRO A 440 4.80 -2.78 -40.14
CA PRO A 440 5.67 -2.53 -41.29
C PRO A 440 5.55 -1.09 -41.84
N LEU A 441 6.69 -0.42 -42.08
CA LEU A 441 6.68 0.92 -42.69
C LEU A 441 6.31 0.89 -44.18
N ALA A 442 6.28 -0.29 -44.82
CA ALA A 442 5.77 -0.47 -46.17
C ALA A 442 4.30 -0.03 -46.34
N GLN A 443 3.55 0.10 -45.25
CA GLN A 443 2.18 0.65 -45.26
C GLN A 443 2.16 2.16 -45.50
N ILE A 444 3.23 2.87 -45.14
CA ILE A 444 3.40 4.33 -45.31
C ILE A 444 4.27 4.63 -46.54
N CYS A 445 5.30 3.82 -46.77
CA CYS A 445 6.32 3.99 -47.80
C CYS A 445 6.35 2.80 -48.79
N PRO A 446 5.24 2.41 -49.43
CA PRO A 446 5.18 1.18 -50.22
C PRO A 446 6.18 1.17 -51.38
N GLN A 447 6.37 2.29 -52.08
CA GLN A 447 7.26 2.35 -53.24
C GLN A 447 8.73 2.22 -52.82
N THR A 448 9.12 2.93 -51.76
CA THR A 448 10.51 2.84 -51.27
C THR A 448 10.81 1.46 -50.67
N CYS A 449 9.81 0.80 -50.09
CA CYS A 449 9.92 -0.58 -49.64
C CYS A 449 9.82 -1.61 -50.78
N GLY A 450 9.75 -1.18 -52.05
CA GLY A 450 9.73 -2.03 -53.22
C GLY A 450 8.44 -2.82 -53.39
N CYS A 451 7.32 -2.37 -52.83
CA CYS A 451 6.04 -3.04 -53.00
C CYS A 451 5.48 -2.90 -54.42
N ASP A 452 5.97 -1.94 -55.20
CA ASP A 452 5.64 -1.76 -56.60
C ASP A 452 6.38 -2.76 -57.50
N GLY A 453 5.64 -3.44 -58.37
CA GLY A 453 6.22 -4.33 -59.39
C GLY A 453 6.17 -5.83 -59.07
N PHE A 454 5.64 -6.23 -57.92
CA PHE A 454 5.29 -7.63 -57.66
C PHE A 454 3.96 -7.99 -58.34
N ALA A 455 3.87 -9.23 -58.85
CA ALA A 455 2.58 -9.82 -59.17
C ALA A 455 1.79 -10.04 -57.87
N ALA A 456 0.45 -9.98 -57.93
CA ALA A 456 -0.40 -10.14 -56.75
C ALA A 456 -0.13 -11.43 -55.93
N GLU A 457 0.34 -12.51 -56.57
CA GLU A 457 0.68 -13.79 -55.92
C GLU A 457 2.04 -13.79 -55.20
N GLU A 458 2.95 -12.90 -55.60
CA GLU A 458 4.33 -12.80 -55.07
C GLU A 458 4.52 -11.63 -54.10
N LEU A 459 3.47 -10.83 -53.89
CA LEU A 459 3.51 -9.63 -53.07
C LEU A 459 3.84 -10.00 -51.61
N PRO A 460 4.91 -9.41 -51.01
CA PRO A 460 5.24 -9.67 -49.62
C PRO A 460 4.09 -9.34 -48.67
N SER A 461 3.92 -10.13 -47.61
CA SER A 461 2.80 -9.97 -46.66
C SER A 461 2.74 -8.60 -45.93
N TYR A 462 3.86 -7.86 -45.90
CA TYR A 462 3.92 -6.52 -45.32
C TYR A 462 3.51 -5.40 -46.29
N CYS A 463 3.37 -5.69 -47.59
CA CYS A 463 3.00 -4.72 -48.61
C CYS A 463 1.48 -4.56 -48.71
N PRO A 464 0.97 -3.33 -49.00
CA PRO A 464 -0.45 -3.11 -49.25
C PRO A 464 -0.94 -3.96 -50.44
N PRO A 465 -2.08 -4.69 -50.34
CA PRO A 465 -2.54 -5.57 -51.42
C PRO A 465 -2.71 -4.90 -52.78
N ARG A 466 -3.01 -3.59 -52.81
CA ARG A 466 -3.16 -2.79 -54.04
C ARG A 466 -1.86 -2.48 -54.78
N CYS A 467 -0.71 -2.73 -54.17
CA CYS A 467 0.59 -2.54 -54.82
C CYS A 467 0.91 -3.65 -55.82
N GLY A 468 0.25 -4.81 -55.73
CA GLY A 468 0.39 -5.89 -56.71
C GLY A 468 -0.27 -5.51 -58.04
N ALA A 469 0.46 -5.69 -59.15
CA ALA A 469 0.01 -5.36 -60.51
C ALA A 469 -0.90 -6.43 -61.14
#